data_AF-A0A5E4LK33-F1
#
_entry.id   AF-A0A5E4LK33-F1
#
_cell.length_a   1.000
_cell.length_b   1.000
_cell.length_c   1.000
_cell.angle_alpha   90.00
_cell.angle_beta   90.00
_cell.angle_gamma   90.00
#
_symmetry.space_group_name_H-M   'P 1'
#
loop_
_entity.id
_entity.type
_entity.pdbx_description
1 polymer ?
#
loop_
_entity_poly.entity_id
_entity_poly.type
_entity_poly.pdbx_seq_one_letter_code
_entity_poly.pdbx_strand_id
1 'polypeptide(L)'
;MNGRRYETNLSNDVAVYQPEKDEYYSLVGDIIHRAFIKLQAGSQTYFLTKGDNNPIFDIQVYDEKTGKGNRPVEIARLKGRVLATIPVIGYLKLFISPGAIMTPEGCDRYYAKYASN
;
A
#
# COMPACT_ATOMS: atom_id res chain seq x y z
N MET A 1 -12.67 -23.71 9.40
CA MET A 1 -12.75 -22.26 9.67
C MET A 1 -13.71 -21.62 8.68
N ASN A 2 -14.71 -20.89 9.15
CA ASN A 2 -15.63 -20.13 8.29
C ASN A 2 -15.05 -18.72 8.08
N GLY A 3 -14.28 -18.54 7.01
CA GLY A 3 -13.68 -17.26 6.64
C GLY A 3 -14.47 -16.54 5.54
N ARG A 4 -14.30 -15.22 5.46
CA ARG A 4 -14.81 -14.41 4.33
C ARG A 4 -13.64 -14.03 3.43
N ARG A 5 -13.76 -14.32 2.13
CA ARG A 5 -12.78 -13.89 1.13
C ARG A 5 -13.07 -12.45 0.71
N TYR A 6 -12.02 -11.64 0.69
CA TYR A 6 -12.06 -10.27 0.17
C TYR A 6 -11.15 -10.21 -1.06
N GLU A 7 -11.72 -9.78 -2.19
CA GLU A 7 -10.97 -9.58 -3.43
C GLU A 7 -10.49 -8.13 -3.55
N THR A 8 -9.56 -7.91 -4.47
CA THR A 8 -9.21 -6.56 -4.92
C THR A 8 -10.45 -5.84 -5.43
N ASN A 9 -10.75 -4.66 -4.88
CA ASN A 9 -11.83 -3.79 -5.33
C ASN A 9 -11.29 -2.38 -5.50
N LEU A 10 -11.07 -1.98 -6.75
CA LEU A 10 -10.53 -0.66 -7.11
C LEU A 10 -11.55 0.48 -6.94
N SER A 11 -12.76 0.18 -6.48
CA SER A 11 -13.79 1.17 -6.15
C SER A 11 -13.78 1.55 -4.66
N ASN A 12 -13.00 0.89 -3.81
CA ASN A 12 -12.91 1.27 -2.39
C ASN A 12 -12.20 2.62 -2.22
N ASP A 13 -12.50 3.33 -1.14
CA ASP A 13 -11.84 4.59 -0.80
C ASP A 13 -10.32 4.44 -0.70
N VAL A 14 -9.60 5.43 -1.22
CA VAL A 14 -8.15 5.56 -1.05
C VAL A 14 -7.88 6.54 0.09
N ALA A 15 -7.25 6.04 1.15
CA ALA A 15 -6.91 6.78 2.34
C ALA A 15 -5.52 7.40 2.21
N VAL A 16 -5.38 8.63 2.70
CA VAL A 16 -4.09 9.27 2.95
C VAL A 16 -3.87 9.25 4.45
N TYR A 17 -2.78 8.66 4.91
CA TYR A 17 -2.50 8.54 6.33
C TYR A 17 -1.01 8.68 6.65
N GLN A 18 -0.73 9.02 7.89
CA GLN A 18 0.63 9.09 8.40
C GLN A 18 0.93 7.85 9.26
N PRO A 19 1.93 7.03 8.90
CA PRO A 19 2.42 5.96 9.76
C PRO A 19 2.99 6.52 11.06
N GLU A 20 2.95 5.71 12.11
CA GLU A 20 3.62 5.98 13.37
C GLU A 20 5.13 5.88 13.21
N LYS A 21 5.90 6.61 14.02
CA LYS A 21 7.35 6.78 13.82
C LYS A 21 8.16 5.48 13.94
N ASP A 22 7.59 4.46 14.55
CA ASP A 22 8.17 3.14 14.75
C ASP A 22 7.75 2.12 13.68
N GLU A 23 6.83 2.47 12.78
CA GLU A 23 6.39 1.59 11.69
C GLU A 23 7.36 1.57 10.52
N TYR A 24 7.37 0.48 9.75
CA TYR A 24 8.24 0.36 8.57
C TYR A 24 7.96 1.47 7.54
N TYR A 25 6.69 1.79 7.30
CA TYR A 25 6.30 2.84 6.35
C TYR A 25 6.57 4.27 6.82
N SER A 26 6.94 4.48 8.08
CA SER A 26 7.30 5.81 8.56
C SER A 26 8.53 6.41 7.85
N LEU A 27 9.33 5.55 7.19
CA LEU A 27 10.55 5.92 6.48
C LEU A 27 10.29 6.66 5.16
N VAL A 28 9.09 6.54 4.58
CA VAL A 28 8.76 7.11 3.26
C VAL A 28 7.80 8.31 3.31
N GLY A 29 7.24 8.61 4.50
CA GLY A 29 6.32 9.73 4.71
C GLY A 29 4.86 9.30 4.69
N ASP A 30 4.00 10.16 4.14
CA ASP A 30 2.57 9.90 4.07
C ASP A 30 2.26 8.80 3.05
N ILE A 31 1.33 7.92 3.41
CA ILE A 31 0.95 6.77 2.61
C ILE A 31 -0.41 7.01 1.97
N ILE A 32 -0.53 6.66 0.70
CA ILE A 32 -1.75 6.79 -0.10
C ILE A 32 -2.16 5.39 -0.56
N HIS A 33 -2.93 4.67 0.26
CA HIS A 33 -3.32 3.28 -0.01
C HIS A 33 -4.82 3.08 0.13
N ARG A 34 -5.32 2.02 -0.51
CA ARG A 34 -6.73 1.71 -0.53
C ARG A 34 -7.17 1.03 0.76
N ALA A 35 -8.28 1.48 1.34
CA ALA A 35 -8.88 0.85 2.51
C ALA A 35 -9.81 -0.29 2.09
N PHE A 36 -9.58 -1.49 2.62
CA PHE A 36 -10.33 -2.70 2.24
C PHE A 36 -11.25 -3.21 3.33
N ILE A 37 -10.78 -3.15 4.57
CA ILE A 37 -11.54 -3.67 5.71
C ILE A 37 -11.55 -2.60 6.79
N LYS A 38 -12.75 -2.17 7.19
CA LYS A 38 -12.97 -1.35 8.37
C LYS A 38 -13.19 -2.27 9.58
N LEU A 39 -12.36 -2.12 10.59
CA LEU A 39 -12.40 -2.88 11.84
C LEU A 39 -12.86 -1.94 12.96
N GLN A 40 -13.78 -2.42 13.78
CA GLN A 40 -14.19 -1.74 15.01
C GLN A 40 -13.64 -2.55 16.19
N ALA A 41 -12.78 -1.93 17.00
CA ALA A 41 -12.25 -2.53 18.22
C ALA A 41 -12.54 -1.58 19.40
N GLY A 42 -13.59 -1.90 20.16
CA GLY A 42 -14.12 -0.99 21.18
C GLY A 42 -14.62 0.32 20.58
N SER A 43 -14.14 1.45 21.08
CA SER A 43 -14.42 2.79 20.53
C SER A 43 -13.52 3.19 19.38
N GLN A 44 -12.46 2.42 19.08
CA GLN A 44 -11.52 2.74 18.03
C GLN A 44 -11.94 2.10 16.69
N THR A 45 -11.70 2.84 15.62
CA THR A 45 -11.88 2.38 14.24
C THR A 45 -10.53 2.27 13.56
N TYR A 46 -10.28 1.10 12.97
CA TYR A 46 -9.09 0.82 12.18
C TYR A 46 -9.43 0.44 10.75
N PHE A 47 -8.45 0.57 9.87
CA PHE A 47 -8.52 0.18 8.48
C PHE A 47 -7.37 -0.76 8.15
N LEU A 48 -7.67 -1.85 7.45
CA LEU A 48 -6.67 -2.64 6.74
C LEU A 48 -6.51 -2.04 5.35
N THR A 49 -5.32 -1.54 5.08
CA THR A 49 -4.95 -0.87 3.84
C THR A 49 -4.00 -1.72 3.02
N LYS A 50 -3.98 -1.46 1.71
CA LYS A 50 -3.12 -2.12 0.74
C LYS A 50 -2.89 -1.18 -0.43
N GLY A 51 -1.64 -1.04 -0.86
CA GLY A 51 -1.32 -0.36 -2.12
C GLY A 51 -1.91 -1.11 -3.31
N ASP A 52 -2.34 -0.39 -4.35
CA ASP A 52 -2.99 -1.00 -5.53
C ASP A 52 -2.08 -2.00 -6.26
N ASN A 53 -0.75 -1.80 -6.18
CA ASN A 53 0.26 -2.69 -6.77
C ASN A 53 0.90 -3.65 -5.76
N ASN A 54 0.44 -3.70 -4.51
CA ASN A 54 0.96 -4.62 -3.50
C ASN A 54 0.05 -5.85 -3.43
N PRO A 55 0.52 -7.12 -3.47
CA PRO A 55 -0.34 -8.31 -3.34
C PRO A 55 -0.80 -8.60 -1.91
N ILE A 56 -0.16 -8.02 -0.89
CA ILE A 56 -0.46 -8.25 0.53
C ILE A 56 -0.99 -6.99 1.22
N PHE A 57 -1.62 -7.13 2.38
CA PHE A 57 -1.99 -5.99 3.22
C PHE A 57 -0.75 -5.34 3.83
N ASP A 58 -0.83 -4.04 4.08
CA ASP A 58 0.29 -3.27 4.64
C ASP A 58 0.71 -3.80 6.02
N ILE A 59 -0.25 -4.30 6.82
CA ILE A 59 0.00 -4.94 8.13
C ILE A 59 0.86 -6.21 8.04
N GLN A 60 0.91 -6.85 6.87
CA GLN A 60 1.71 -8.07 6.65
C GLN A 60 3.16 -7.74 6.31
N VAL A 61 3.49 -6.47 6.08
CA VAL A 61 4.85 -6.04 5.79
C VAL A 61 5.64 -5.98 7.10
N TYR A 62 6.78 -6.66 7.10
CA TYR A 62 7.72 -6.70 8.20
C TYR A 62 9.14 -6.74 7.65
N ASP A 63 10.03 -5.94 8.24
CA ASP A 63 11.46 -5.94 7.93
C ASP A 63 12.24 -6.59 9.08
N GLU A 64 12.77 -7.79 8.82
CA GLU A 64 13.57 -8.58 9.77
C GLU A 64 14.83 -7.85 10.24
N LYS A 65 15.41 -6.98 9.40
CA LYS A 65 16.66 -6.27 9.73
C LYS A 65 16.45 -5.18 10.78
N THR A 66 15.36 -4.43 10.66
CA THR A 66 15.02 -3.36 11.60
C THR A 66 14.04 -3.79 12.68
N GLY A 67 13.44 -4.98 12.56
CA GLY A 67 12.42 -5.49 13.48
C GLY A 67 11.11 -4.71 13.41
N LYS A 68 10.85 -4.01 12.30
CA LYS A 68 9.70 -3.11 12.15
C LYS A 68 8.64 -3.70 11.24
N GLY A 69 7.39 -3.63 11.69
CA GLY A 69 6.20 -3.91 10.86
C GLY A 69 5.28 -2.70 10.74
N ASN A 70 4.10 -2.92 10.18
CA ASN A 70 3.02 -1.95 10.21
C ASN A 70 1.82 -2.49 11.01
N ARG A 71 1.04 -1.59 11.59
CA ARG A 71 -0.21 -1.87 12.32
C ARG A 71 -1.42 -1.38 11.52
N PRO A 72 -2.64 -1.85 11.83
CA PRO A 72 -3.87 -1.32 11.24
C PRO A 72 -3.94 0.21 11.36
N VAL A 73 -4.38 0.87 10.29
CA VAL A 73 -4.46 2.33 10.24
C VAL A 73 -5.62 2.81 11.10
N GLU A 74 -5.34 3.53 12.17
CA GLU A 74 -6.39 4.12 13.01
C GLU A 74 -7.00 5.33 12.31
N ILE A 75 -8.32 5.54 12.48
CA ILE A 75 -9.02 6.68 11.87
C ILE A 75 -8.40 8.04 12.25
N ALA A 76 -7.85 8.17 13.46
CA ALA A 76 -7.18 9.38 13.94
C ALA A 76 -5.88 9.70 13.18
N ARG A 77 -5.29 8.72 12.49
CA ARG A 77 -4.07 8.88 11.68
C ARG A 77 -4.37 9.22 10.22
N LEU A 78 -5.66 9.24 9.82
CA LEU A 78 -6.06 9.65 8.50
C LEU A 78 -5.86 11.16 8.33
N LYS A 79 -5.12 11.53 7.30
CA LYS A 79 -4.96 12.92 6.84
C LYS A 79 -6.02 13.31 5.83
N GLY A 80 -6.62 12.32 5.16
CA GLY A 80 -7.72 12.54 4.24
C GLY A 80 -8.05 11.32 3.41
N ARG A 81 -8.88 11.52 2.38
CA ARG A 81 -9.17 10.53 1.35
C ARG A 81 -9.07 11.16 -0.03
N VAL A 82 -8.73 10.36 -1.02
CA VAL A 82 -8.70 10.80 -2.41
C VAL A 82 -10.13 10.96 -2.91
N LEU A 83 -10.49 12.17 -3.36
CA LEU A 83 -11.82 12.47 -3.92
C LEU A 83 -11.84 12.41 -5.45
N ALA A 84 -10.71 12.70 -6.09
CA ALA A 84 -10.57 12.68 -7.54
C ALA A 84 -9.12 12.35 -7.90
N THR A 85 -8.94 11.64 -9.01
CA THR A 85 -7.64 11.32 -9.60
C THR A 85 -7.56 11.96 -10.96
N ILE A 86 -6.49 12.73 -11.22
CA ILE A 86 -6.21 13.29 -12.54
C ILE A 86 -5.22 12.35 -13.25
N PRO A 87 -5.66 11.49 -14.18
CA PRO A 87 -4.80 10.47 -14.78
C PRO A 87 -3.64 11.05 -15.61
N VAL A 88 -3.81 12.27 -16.12
CA VAL A 88 -2.86 12.90 -17.06
C VAL A 88 -1.57 13.37 -16.38
N ILE A 89 -1.61 13.73 -15.09
CA ILE A 89 -0.41 14.21 -14.37
C ILE A 89 0.62 13.07 -14.20
N GLY A 90 0.18 11.82 -14.08
CA GLY A 90 1.07 10.66 -14.06
C GLY A 90 1.91 10.58 -15.34
N TYR A 91 1.27 10.75 -16.51
CA TYR A 91 1.97 10.81 -17.80
C TYR A 91 2.81 12.06 -17.95
N LEU A 92 2.37 13.22 -17.42
CA LEU A 92 3.20 14.42 -17.38
C LEU A 92 4.49 14.17 -16.60
N LYS A 93 4.43 13.47 -15.46
CA LYS A 93 5.61 13.08 -14.70
C LYS A 93 6.55 12.19 -15.52
N LEU A 94 6.02 11.22 -16.26
CA LEU A 94 6.82 10.39 -17.19
C LEU A 94 7.44 11.24 -18.31
N PHE A 95 6.71 12.21 -18.84
CA PHE A 95 7.17 13.12 -19.90
C PHE A 95 8.31 14.05 -19.44
N ILE A 96 8.21 14.60 -18.22
CA ILE A 96 9.24 15.50 -17.67
C ILE A 96 10.37 14.77 -16.92
N SER A 97 10.28 13.43 -16.78
CA SER A 97 11.30 12.60 -16.13
C SER A 97 11.98 11.73 -17.19
N PRO A 98 13.06 12.19 -17.84
CA PRO A 98 13.70 11.49 -18.95
C PRO A 98 14.11 10.03 -18.64
N GLY A 99 14.38 9.72 -17.37
CA GLY A 99 14.71 8.36 -16.90
C GLY A 99 13.51 7.42 -16.71
N ALA A 100 12.26 7.90 -16.80
CA ALA A 100 11.07 7.08 -16.60
C ALA A 100 10.56 6.40 -17.90
N ILE A 101 11.05 6.85 -19.06
CA ILE A 101 10.80 6.24 -20.38
C ILE A 101 11.90 5.22 -20.73
N MET A 102 13.02 5.23 -19.99
CA MET A 102 14.00 4.15 -20.10
C MET A 102 13.37 2.89 -19.53
N THR A 103 13.04 1.93 -20.41
CA THR A 103 12.69 0.56 -20.05
C THR A 103 13.64 0.09 -18.95
N PRO A 104 13.17 -0.16 -17.72
CA PRO A 104 14.05 -0.69 -16.70
C PRO A 104 14.57 -2.04 -17.18
N GLU A 105 15.89 -2.21 -17.21
CA GLU A 105 16.50 -3.52 -17.42
C GLU A 105 15.92 -4.48 -16.37
N GLY A 106 15.25 -5.54 -16.82
CA GLY A 106 14.61 -6.53 -15.94
C GLY A 106 13.10 -6.71 -16.08
N CYS A 107 12.45 -6.14 -17.11
CA CYS A 107 11.06 -6.51 -17.46
C CYS A 107 10.88 -7.98 -17.89
N ASP A 108 11.98 -8.73 -18.07
CA ASP A 108 12.00 -10.16 -18.39
C ASP A 108 12.22 -11.07 -17.17
N ARG A 109 11.96 -10.59 -15.94
CA ARG A 109 12.03 -11.44 -14.75
C ARG A 109 10.78 -12.32 -14.66
N TYR A 110 10.85 -13.48 -15.30
CA TYR A 110 9.95 -14.59 -14.98
C TYR A 110 10.23 -15.06 -13.55
N TYR A 111 9.18 -15.21 -12.74
CA TYR A 111 9.28 -15.90 -11.47
C TYR A 111 9.75 -17.33 -11.75
N ALA A 112 11.00 -17.65 -11.41
CA ALA A 112 11.45 -19.03 -11.33
C ALA A 112 10.68 -19.70 -10.19
N LYS A 113 9.58 -20.37 -10.55
CA LYS A 113 8.79 -21.22 -9.67
C LYS A 113 9.69 -22.40 -9.25
N TYR A 114 10.18 -22.37 -8.01
CA TYR A 114 10.98 -23.40 -7.33
C TYR A 114 12.29 -23.79 -8.04
N ALA A 115 13.41 -23.15 -7.67
CA ALA A 115 14.73 -23.76 -7.84
C ALA A 115 15.11 -24.41 -6.50
N SER A 116 14.74 -25.68 -6.38
CA SER A 116 15.34 -26.62 -5.42
C SER A 116 16.83 -26.79 -5.72
N ASN A 117 17.65 -26.73 -4.68
CA ASN A 117 18.79 -27.62 -4.43
C ASN A 117 19.08 -27.61 -2.94
#